data_AF-A0A149R0I9-F1
#
_entry.id   AF-A0A149R0I9-F1
#
_cell.length_a   1.000
_cell.length_b   1.000
_cell.length_c   1.000
_cell.angle_alpha   90.00
_cell.angle_beta   90.00
_cell.angle_gamma   90.00
#
_symmetry.space_group_name_H-M   'P 1'
#
loop_
_entity.id
_entity.type
_entity.pdbx_description
1 polymer ?
#
loop_
_entity_poly.entity_id
_entity_poly.type
_entity_poly.pdbx_seq_one_letter_code
_entity_poly.pdbx_strand_id
1 'polypeptide(L)'
;MLTASHTVPAGAPSLRRAVGLLWPCLDDARPDLLTRLLTFFRGCDDYVQNSPWRRDMSETLRLHGRHEFRPMPSQAAVVGLLAAWAELRKVLLADDAFLALVQPNAPEDAADQFQSLKAALMWFRVGLDRDVRTVEARNWLDAIGWEDILTLSEKRDQAAERLIAGRAVVGAEGDIVALPAAQREGAV
;
A
#
# COMPACT_ATOMS: atom_id res chain seq x y z
N MET A 1 6.47 15.96 -58.44
CA MET A 1 5.26 15.12 -58.22
C MET A 1 5.61 14.10 -57.16
N LEU A 2 5.15 14.33 -55.93
CA LEU A 2 5.44 13.48 -54.75
C LEU A 2 4.31 12.46 -54.60
N THR A 3 4.65 11.17 -54.54
CA THR A 3 3.73 10.08 -54.20
C THR A 3 3.50 10.05 -52.70
N ALA A 4 2.27 10.30 -52.27
CA ALA A 4 1.87 10.19 -50.87
C ALA A 4 1.61 8.72 -50.51
N SER A 5 2.44 8.19 -49.63
CA SER A 5 2.23 6.93 -48.94
C SER A 5 1.04 7.05 -47.99
N HIS A 6 -0.01 6.25 -48.20
CA HIS A 6 -1.08 6.07 -47.22
C HIS A 6 -0.60 5.12 -46.12
N THR A 7 -0.17 5.69 -45.00
CA THR A 7 -0.04 4.97 -43.72
C THR A 7 -1.42 4.84 -43.08
N VAL A 8 -1.88 3.61 -42.91
CA VAL A 8 -3.00 3.26 -42.04
C VAL A 8 -2.57 3.46 -40.59
N PRO A 9 -3.27 4.25 -39.76
CA PRO A 9 -3.00 4.24 -38.34
C PRO A 9 -3.63 2.98 -37.75
N ALA A 10 -2.78 2.11 -37.22
CA ALA A 10 -3.19 1.03 -36.32
C ALA A 10 -3.90 1.68 -35.12
N GLY A 11 -5.21 1.49 -35.05
CA GLY A 11 -6.01 1.91 -33.91
C GLY A 11 -5.55 1.16 -32.67
N ALA A 12 -5.02 1.90 -31.69
CA ALA A 12 -4.87 1.40 -30.34
C ALA A 12 -6.24 0.86 -29.87
N PRO A 13 -6.31 -0.32 -29.24
CA PRO A 13 -7.55 -0.81 -28.67
C PRO A 13 -7.98 0.17 -27.58
N SER A 14 -9.02 0.94 -27.86
CA SER A 14 -9.63 1.84 -26.91
C SER A 14 -10.14 1.00 -25.72
N LEU A 15 -9.52 1.19 -24.55
CA LEU A 15 -9.99 0.83 -23.21
C LEU A 15 -11.38 1.46 -22.97
N ARG A 16 -12.40 0.98 -23.69
CA ARG A 16 -13.76 1.49 -23.56
C ARG A 16 -14.42 0.85 -22.35
N ARG A 17 -14.45 1.67 -21.30
CA ARG A 17 -15.16 1.55 -20.01
C ARG A 17 -14.65 0.48 -19.06
N ALA A 18 -13.59 0.82 -18.32
CA ALA A 18 -13.47 0.31 -16.97
C ALA A 18 -14.72 0.73 -16.16
N VAL A 19 -15.29 -0.20 -15.39
CA VAL A 19 -16.65 -0.06 -14.83
C VAL A 19 -16.65 0.50 -13.40
N GLY A 20 -15.49 0.59 -12.74
CA GLY A 20 -15.37 1.21 -11.44
C GLY A 20 -13.93 1.24 -10.92
N LEU A 21 -13.59 2.32 -10.24
CA LEU A 21 -12.35 2.48 -9.48
C LEU A 21 -12.36 1.50 -8.30
N LEU A 22 -11.32 0.65 -8.21
CA LEU A 22 -11.14 -0.30 -7.12
C LEU A 22 -10.15 0.21 -6.08
N TRP A 23 -9.08 0.86 -6.55
CA TRP A 23 -8.06 1.46 -5.70
C TRP A 23 -7.47 2.70 -6.39
N PRO A 24 -7.36 3.85 -5.70
CA PRO A 24 -6.79 5.06 -6.28
C PRO A 24 -5.27 4.96 -6.46
N CYS A 25 -4.74 5.81 -7.34
CA CYS A 25 -3.32 6.02 -7.52
C CYS A 25 -2.64 6.42 -6.21
N LEU A 26 -1.41 5.95 -6.05
CA LEU A 26 -0.59 6.18 -4.86
C LEU A 26 0.01 7.58 -4.80
N ASP A 27 0.07 8.30 -5.94
CA ASP A 27 0.59 9.67 -6.05
C ASP A 27 -0.47 10.76 -5.76
N ASP A 28 -1.58 10.39 -5.11
CA ASP A 28 -2.61 11.35 -4.73
C ASP A 28 -2.05 12.44 -3.79
N ALA A 29 -2.40 13.70 -4.05
CA ALA A 29 -1.90 14.88 -3.33
C ALA A 29 -2.27 14.90 -1.84
N ARG A 30 -3.25 14.07 -1.44
CA ARG A 30 -3.58 13.82 -0.04
C ARG A 30 -3.64 12.31 0.22
N PRO A 31 -2.55 11.68 0.67
CA PRO A 31 -2.56 10.25 0.96
C PRO A 31 -3.61 9.92 2.03
N ASP A 32 -4.28 8.79 1.85
CA ASP A 32 -5.24 8.30 2.83
C ASP A 32 -4.55 7.92 4.16
N LEU A 33 -5.34 7.49 5.14
CA LEU A 33 -4.79 7.12 6.46
C LEU A 33 -3.87 5.89 6.39
N LEU A 34 -4.16 4.93 5.50
CA LEU A 34 -3.36 3.72 5.33
C LEU A 34 -1.99 4.07 4.75
N THR A 35 -1.96 4.85 3.68
CA THR A 35 -0.71 5.28 3.02
C THR A 35 0.14 6.07 4.00
N ARG A 36 -0.44 7.01 4.76
CA ARG A 36 0.31 7.75 5.80
C ARG A 36 0.87 6.84 6.89
N LEU A 37 0.10 5.85 7.34
CA LEU A 37 0.57 4.87 8.33
C LEU A 37 1.75 4.04 7.81
N LEU A 38 1.66 3.56 6.56
CA LEU A 38 2.72 2.76 5.94
C LEU A 38 3.99 3.60 5.73
N THR A 39 3.87 4.86 5.29
CA THR A 39 4.99 5.80 5.22
C THR A 39 5.65 5.99 6.59
N PHE A 40 4.84 6.12 7.64
CA PHE A 40 5.34 6.22 9.01
C PHE A 40 6.04 4.94 9.48
N PHE A 41 5.49 3.76 9.17
CA PHE A 41 6.12 2.46 9.46
C PHE A 41 7.46 2.30 8.73
N ARG A 42 7.58 2.77 7.49
CA ARG A 42 8.87 2.84 6.78
C ARG A 42 9.87 3.70 7.53
N GLY A 43 9.45 4.82 8.12
CA GLY A 43 10.30 5.66 8.97
C GLY A 43 10.73 4.96 10.27
N CYS A 44 9.85 4.17 10.87
CA CYS A 44 10.20 3.32 12.02
C CYS A 44 11.26 2.27 11.63
N ASP A 45 11.10 1.63 10.48
CA ASP A 45 12.05 0.64 9.97
C ASP A 45 13.41 1.29 9.60
N ASP A 46 13.40 2.42 8.88
CA ASP A 46 14.59 3.22 8.56
C ASP A 46 15.35 3.61 9.83
N TYR A 47 14.63 4.07 10.86
CA TYR A 47 15.25 4.38 12.15
C TYR A 47 15.91 3.16 12.80
N VAL A 48 15.25 2.00 12.85
CA VAL A 48 15.83 0.79 13.46
C VAL A 48 17.06 0.33 12.71
N GLN A 49 16.98 0.25 11.38
CA GLN A 49 18.08 -0.19 10.52
C GLN A 49 19.29 0.74 10.57
N ASN A 50 19.07 2.05 10.71
CA ASN A 50 20.12 3.06 10.75
C ASN A 50 20.42 3.59 12.17
N SER A 51 19.88 2.96 13.21
CA SER A 51 20.03 3.39 14.61
C SER A 51 21.48 3.51 15.10
N PRO A 52 22.47 2.71 14.64
CA PRO A 52 23.86 2.94 15.03
C PRO A 52 24.44 4.27 14.51
N TRP A 53 23.82 4.85 13.48
CA TRP A 53 24.31 6.01 12.74
C TRP A 53 23.41 7.24 12.90
N ARG A 54 22.19 7.09 13.43
CA ARG A 54 21.23 8.18 13.65
C ARG A 54 20.93 8.38 15.13
N ARG A 55 21.17 9.60 15.63
CA ARG A 55 20.96 9.94 17.04
C ARG A 55 19.52 10.30 17.40
N ASP A 56 18.73 10.81 16.44
CA ASP A 56 17.40 11.34 16.73
C ASP A 56 16.27 10.60 15.97
N MET A 57 15.49 9.84 16.74
CA MET A 57 14.28 9.16 16.28
C MET A 57 13.21 10.15 15.82
N SER A 58 13.07 11.29 16.52
CA SER A 58 12.05 12.28 16.22
C SER A 58 12.31 12.95 14.89
N GLU A 59 13.57 13.27 14.57
CA GLU A 59 13.94 13.84 13.28
C GLU A 59 13.67 12.87 12.13
N THR A 60 14.06 11.60 12.28
CA THR A 60 13.79 10.57 11.28
C THR A 60 12.29 10.46 11.04
N LEU A 61 11.50 10.26 12.10
CA LEU A 61 10.05 10.08 11.96
C LEU A 61 9.32 11.33 11.47
N ARG A 62 9.88 12.53 11.70
CA ARG A 62 9.34 13.78 11.14
C ARG A 62 9.36 13.76 9.61
N LEU A 63 10.42 13.22 9.00
CA LEU A 63 10.52 13.07 7.54
C LEU A 63 9.50 12.06 7.00
N HIS A 64 9.01 11.17 7.86
CA HIS A 64 8.02 10.14 7.56
C HIS A 64 6.63 10.48 8.10
N GLY A 65 6.28 11.76 8.17
CA GLY A 65 4.90 12.19 8.41
C GLY A 65 4.43 12.06 9.86
N ARG A 66 5.32 11.95 10.85
CA ARG A 66 4.91 11.87 12.28
C ARG A 66 3.90 12.95 12.70
N HIS A 67 4.03 14.17 12.18
CA HIS A 67 3.16 15.30 12.51
C HIS A 67 1.83 15.32 11.74
N GLU A 68 1.61 14.39 10.81
CA GLU A 68 0.38 14.30 10.02
C GLU A 68 -0.75 13.57 10.78
N PHE A 69 -0.40 12.87 11.86
CA PHE A 69 -1.36 12.16 12.70
C PHE A 69 -1.98 13.08 13.76
N ARG A 70 -3.27 12.86 14.01
CA ARG A 70 -4.01 13.49 15.11
C ARG A 70 -4.81 12.40 15.84
N PRO A 71 -4.42 12.00 17.06
CA PRO A 71 -3.28 12.50 17.82
C PRO A 71 -1.92 12.09 17.23
N MET A 72 -0.90 12.92 17.45
CA MET A 72 0.49 12.57 17.11
C MET A 72 0.98 11.44 18.03
N PRO A 73 1.75 10.45 17.52
CA PRO A 73 2.27 9.39 18.38
C PRO A 73 3.26 9.96 19.41
N SER A 74 3.02 9.63 20.68
CA SER A 74 3.96 9.88 21.77
C SER A 74 5.24 9.07 21.57
N GLN A 75 6.34 9.43 22.25
CA GLN A 75 7.56 8.64 22.17
C GLN A 75 7.35 7.20 22.69
N ALA A 76 6.52 7.04 23.74
CA ALA A 76 6.16 5.72 24.25
C ALA A 76 5.37 4.89 23.23
N ALA A 77 4.44 5.52 22.49
CA ALA A 77 3.74 4.86 21.39
C ALA A 77 4.72 4.40 20.31
N VAL A 78 5.67 5.24 19.89
CA VAL A 78 6.69 4.86 18.91
C VAL A 78 7.53 3.68 19.41
N VAL A 79 8.06 3.75 20.64
CA VAL A 79 8.85 2.66 21.23
C VAL A 79 8.03 1.36 21.30
N GLY A 80 6.74 1.46 21.60
CA GLY A 80 5.83 0.31 21.59
C GLY A 80 5.65 -0.30 20.20
N LEU A 81 5.56 0.50 19.13
CA LEU A 81 5.53 -0.01 17.75
C LEU A 81 6.85 -0.74 17.41
N LEU A 82 7.99 -0.16 17.81
CA LEU A 82 9.31 -0.74 17.58
C LEU A 82 9.55 -2.04 18.38
N ALA A 83 8.87 -2.21 19.52
CA ALA A 83 8.94 -3.47 20.27
C ALA A 83 8.33 -4.66 19.47
N ALA A 84 7.39 -4.38 18.56
CA ALA A 84 6.82 -5.35 17.62
C ALA A 84 7.42 -5.24 16.20
N TRP A 85 8.67 -4.77 16.07
CA TRP A 85 9.31 -4.49 14.78
C TRP A 85 9.30 -5.66 13.80
N ALA A 86 9.48 -6.90 14.27
CA ALA A 86 9.44 -8.08 13.40
C ALA A 86 8.09 -8.25 12.69
N GLU A 87 6.98 -7.93 13.36
CA GLU A 87 5.65 -7.97 12.76
C GLU A 87 5.38 -6.72 11.91
N LEU A 88 5.86 -5.55 12.34
CA LEU A 88 5.81 -4.31 11.53
C LEU A 88 6.50 -4.51 10.18
N ARG A 89 7.64 -5.21 10.15
CA ARG A 89 8.33 -5.52 8.91
C ARG A 89 7.51 -6.40 7.97
N LYS A 90 6.68 -7.31 8.48
CA LYS A 90 5.79 -8.10 7.61
C LYS A 90 4.71 -7.24 6.98
N VAL A 91 4.23 -6.21 7.68
CA VAL A 91 3.32 -5.20 7.11
C VAL A 91 3.99 -4.49 5.94
N LEU A 92 5.25 -4.07 6.10
CA LEU A 92 6.01 -3.42 5.03
C LEU A 92 6.29 -4.36 3.84
N LEU A 93 6.57 -5.64 4.09
CA LEU A 93 6.75 -6.62 3.01
C LEU A 93 5.46 -6.84 2.22
N ALA A 94 4.30 -6.89 2.89
CA ALA A 94 3.00 -6.96 2.20
C ALA A 94 2.71 -5.68 1.39
N ASP A 95 3.16 -4.53 1.87
CA ASP A 95 3.12 -3.28 1.11
C ASP A 95 4.01 -3.32 -0.14
N ASP A 96 5.26 -3.74 -0.01
CA ASP A 96 6.17 -3.84 -1.15
C ASP A 96 5.71 -4.87 -2.18
N ALA A 97 5.12 -5.99 -1.75
CA ALA A 97 4.53 -6.98 -2.65
C ALA A 97 3.35 -6.40 -3.46
N PHE A 98 2.50 -5.58 -2.82
CA PHE A 98 1.45 -4.85 -3.53
C PHE A 98 2.03 -3.84 -4.53
N LEU A 99 3.06 -3.08 -4.14
CA LEU A 99 3.72 -2.13 -5.03
C LEU A 99 4.36 -2.82 -6.24
N ALA A 100 4.98 -3.98 -6.05
CA ALA A 100 5.54 -4.76 -7.15
C ALA A 100 4.45 -5.24 -8.13
N LEU A 101 3.27 -5.60 -7.62
CA LEU A 101 2.13 -6.04 -8.41
C LEU A 101 1.56 -4.94 -9.32
N VAL A 102 1.56 -3.68 -8.86
CA VAL A 102 0.94 -2.56 -9.59
C VAL A 102 1.92 -1.80 -10.49
N GLN A 103 3.20 -2.18 -10.51
CA GLN A 103 4.18 -1.55 -11.39
C GLN A 103 3.93 -1.90 -12.87
N PRO A 104 4.19 -0.97 -13.82
CA PRO A 104 4.03 -1.23 -15.25
C PRO A 104 4.81 -2.44 -15.77
N ASN A 105 5.94 -2.75 -15.14
CA ASN A 105 6.80 -3.90 -15.44
C ASN A 105 6.81 -4.86 -14.24
N ALA A 106 5.63 -5.22 -13.74
CA ALA A 106 5.50 -6.15 -12.63
C ALA A 106 6.29 -7.45 -12.91
N PRO A 107 7.10 -7.94 -11.96
CA PRO A 107 7.77 -9.23 -12.08
C PRO A 107 6.78 -10.37 -12.39
N GLU A 108 7.22 -11.40 -13.13
CA GLU A 108 6.36 -12.53 -13.51
C GLU A 108 5.76 -13.27 -12.31
N ASP A 109 6.48 -13.28 -11.18
CA ASP A 109 6.09 -13.92 -9.92
C ASP A 109 5.44 -12.96 -8.92
N ALA A 110 5.15 -11.71 -9.30
CA ALA A 110 4.56 -10.71 -8.40
C ALA A 110 3.20 -11.16 -7.83
N ALA A 111 2.40 -11.89 -8.62
CA ALA A 111 1.14 -12.46 -8.18
C ALA A 111 1.34 -13.56 -7.12
N ASP A 112 2.36 -14.40 -7.25
CA ASP A 112 2.67 -15.49 -6.32
C ASP A 112 3.27 -14.96 -5.01
N GLN A 113 3.96 -13.82 -5.07
CA GLN A 113 4.53 -13.14 -3.90
C GLN A 113 3.52 -12.27 -3.14
N PHE A 114 2.30 -12.08 -3.67
CA PHE A 114 1.30 -11.23 -3.05
C PHE A 114 0.93 -11.72 -1.64
N GLN A 115 0.90 -10.77 -0.70
CA GLN A 115 0.51 -11.01 0.69
C GLN A 115 -0.57 -10.02 1.10
N SER A 116 -1.61 -10.51 1.78
CA SER A 116 -2.68 -9.64 2.32
C SER A 116 -2.11 -8.68 3.35
N LEU A 117 -2.27 -7.37 3.08
CA LEU A 117 -1.88 -6.34 4.03
C LEU A 117 -2.78 -6.37 5.27
N LYS A 118 -4.08 -6.60 5.09
CA LYS A 118 -5.02 -6.70 6.21
C LYS A 118 -4.58 -7.80 7.17
N ALA A 119 -4.23 -8.98 6.65
CA ALA A 119 -3.74 -10.09 7.47
C ALA A 119 -2.45 -9.71 8.21
N ALA A 120 -1.50 -9.07 7.54
CA ALA A 120 -0.26 -8.61 8.17
C ALA A 120 -0.52 -7.57 9.29
N LEU A 121 -1.43 -6.62 9.08
CA LEU A 121 -1.84 -5.62 10.07
C LEU A 121 -2.52 -6.28 11.29
N MET A 122 -3.36 -7.29 11.08
CA MET A 122 -3.98 -8.05 12.17
C MET A 122 -2.92 -8.79 13.00
N TRP A 123 -1.95 -9.45 12.35
CA TRP A 123 -0.84 -10.10 13.05
C TRP A 123 0.04 -9.10 13.80
N PHE A 124 0.28 -7.93 13.23
CA PHE A 124 0.96 -6.84 13.90
C PHE A 124 0.21 -6.40 15.18
N ARG A 125 -1.12 -6.25 15.12
CA ARG A 125 -1.93 -5.93 16.31
C ARG A 125 -1.82 -7.01 17.39
N VAL A 126 -1.90 -8.29 16.99
CA VAL A 126 -1.68 -9.42 17.93
C VAL A 126 -0.29 -9.37 18.55
N GLY A 127 0.73 -8.96 17.78
CA GLY A 127 2.10 -8.76 18.28
C GLY A 127 2.15 -7.69 19.38
N LEU A 128 1.47 -6.57 19.19
CA LEU A 128 1.34 -5.53 20.22
C LEU A 128 0.57 -6.06 21.44
N ASP A 129 -0.54 -6.76 21.24
CA ASP A 129 -1.40 -7.22 22.34
C ASP A 129 -0.70 -8.18 23.32
N ARG A 130 0.34 -8.88 22.86
CA ARG A 130 1.14 -9.80 23.67
C ARG A 130 2.15 -9.12 24.59
N ASP A 131 2.46 -7.84 24.37
CA ASP A 131 3.44 -7.11 25.16
C ASP A 131 2.80 -5.90 25.87
N VAL A 132 2.76 -5.95 27.20
CA VAL A 132 2.20 -4.90 28.06
C VAL A 132 2.86 -3.54 27.85
N ARG A 133 4.10 -3.49 27.38
CA ARG A 133 4.84 -2.23 27.13
C ARG A 133 4.30 -1.47 25.92
N THR A 134 3.47 -2.10 25.09
CA THR A 134 2.95 -1.51 23.85
C THR A 134 1.58 -0.84 24.01
N VAL A 135 1.05 -0.71 25.24
CA VAL A 135 -0.27 -0.11 25.50
C VAL A 135 -0.41 1.26 24.84
N GLU A 136 0.60 2.12 24.94
CA GLU A 136 0.58 3.45 24.30
C GLU A 136 0.51 3.37 22.77
N ALA A 137 1.16 2.38 22.16
CA ALA A 137 1.11 2.16 20.72
C ALA A 137 -0.30 1.72 20.29
N ARG A 138 -0.91 0.81 21.04
CA ARG A 138 -2.28 0.33 20.79
C ARG A 138 -3.30 1.44 20.93
N ASN A 139 -3.24 2.19 22.03
CA ASN A 139 -4.12 3.34 22.27
C ASN A 139 -3.99 4.38 21.16
N TRP A 140 -2.76 4.64 20.69
CA TRP A 140 -2.54 5.56 19.59
C TRP A 140 -3.14 5.06 18.28
N LEU A 141 -2.93 3.79 17.91
CA LEU A 141 -3.52 3.18 16.72
C LEU A 141 -5.05 3.25 16.75
N ASP A 142 -5.65 2.95 17.91
CA ASP A 142 -7.09 3.03 18.10
C ASP A 142 -7.59 4.47 17.93
N ALA A 143 -6.86 5.44 18.49
CA ALA A 143 -7.21 6.86 18.42
C ALA A 143 -7.11 7.48 17.02
N ILE A 144 -6.22 6.98 16.15
CA ILE A 144 -6.10 7.49 14.77
C ILE A 144 -7.07 6.80 13.80
N GLY A 145 -7.78 5.76 14.23
CA GLY A 145 -8.76 5.04 13.40
C GLY A 145 -8.27 3.69 12.89
N TRP A 146 -7.85 2.77 13.79
CA TRP A 146 -7.40 1.43 13.43
C TRP A 146 -8.40 0.64 12.55
N GLU A 147 -9.70 0.74 12.83
CA GLU A 147 -10.73 0.06 12.02
C GLU A 147 -10.81 0.61 10.58
N ASP A 148 -10.58 1.91 10.40
CA ASP A 148 -10.52 2.52 9.06
C ASP A 148 -9.28 2.04 8.30
N ILE A 149 -8.15 1.89 8.99
CA ILE A 149 -6.91 1.30 8.44
C ILE A 149 -7.16 -0.15 7.98
N LEU A 150 -7.85 -0.96 8.78
CA LEU A 150 -8.21 -2.33 8.41
C LEU A 150 -9.18 -2.38 7.21
N THR A 151 -10.13 -1.45 7.16
CA THR A 151 -11.08 -1.34 6.05
C THR A 151 -10.39 -0.91 4.75
N LEU A 152 -9.45 0.05 4.82
CA LEU A 152 -8.67 0.48 3.67
C LEU A 152 -7.77 -0.65 3.17
N SER A 153 -7.09 -1.36 4.06
CA SER A 153 -6.24 -2.50 3.67
C SER A 153 -7.04 -3.63 3.05
N GLU A 154 -8.25 -3.91 3.54
CA GLU A 154 -9.17 -4.87 2.91
C GLU A 154 -9.53 -4.49 1.47
N LYS A 155 -9.88 -3.22 1.24
CA LYS A 155 -10.22 -2.74 -0.10
C LYS A 155 -9.02 -2.87 -1.04
N ARG A 156 -7.81 -2.58 -0.54
CA ARG A 156 -6.57 -2.73 -1.30
C ARG A 156 -6.31 -4.19 -1.67
N ASP A 157 -6.44 -5.09 -0.70
CA ASP A 157 -6.27 -6.53 -0.92
C ASP A 157 -7.28 -7.06 -1.94
N GLN A 158 -8.56 -6.66 -1.84
CA GLN A 158 -9.58 -7.04 -2.82
C GLN A 158 -9.30 -6.49 -4.23
N ALA A 159 -8.71 -5.29 -4.34
CA ALA A 159 -8.30 -4.73 -5.63
C ALA A 159 -7.14 -5.55 -6.24
N ALA A 160 -6.15 -5.93 -5.43
CA ALA A 160 -5.04 -6.78 -5.83
C ALA A 160 -5.52 -8.18 -6.25
N GLU A 161 -6.40 -8.82 -5.49
CA GLU A 161 -6.98 -10.12 -5.84
C GLU A 161 -7.71 -10.09 -7.19
N ARG A 162 -8.44 -8.99 -7.47
CA ARG A 162 -9.10 -8.80 -8.76
C ARG A 162 -8.10 -8.59 -9.89
N LEU A 163 -6.99 -7.90 -9.64
CA LEU A 163 -5.91 -7.72 -10.60
C LEU A 163 -5.25 -9.08 -10.92
N ILE A 164 -4.88 -9.85 -9.90
CA ILE A 164 -4.30 -11.20 -10.02
C ILE A 164 -5.24 -12.14 -10.78
N ALA A 165 -6.55 -12.08 -10.52
CA ALA A 165 -7.55 -12.90 -11.19
C ALA A 165 -7.88 -12.43 -12.64
N GLY A 166 -7.18 -11.43 -13.18
CA GLY A 166 -7.44 -10.87 -14.51
C GLY A 166 -8.80 -10.16 -14.64
N ARG A 167 -9.38 -9.71 -13.53
CA ARG A 167 -10.69 -9.02 -13.46
C ARG A 167 -10.55 -7.51 -13.30
N ALA A 168 -9.33 -7.02 -13.17
CA ALA A 168 -8.99 -5.60 -13.09
C ALA A 168 -7.67 -5.33 -13.83
N VAL A 169 -7.40 -4.07 -14.12
CA VAL A 169 -6.16 -3.59 -14.74
C VAL A 169 -5.65 -2.36 -14.01
N VAL A 170 -4.35 -2.11 -14.09
CA VAL A 170 -3.74 -0.85 -13.67
C VAL A 170 -3.93 0.15 -14.81
N GLY A 171 -4.61 1.26 -14.53
CA GLY A 171 -4.82 2.37 -15.45
C GLY A 171 -3.55 3.18 -15.68
N ALA A 172 -3.58 4.07 -16.68
CA ALA A 172 -2.43 4.89 -17.04
C ALA A 172 -1.93 5.80 -15.90
N GLU A 173 -2.83 6.22 -15.03
CA GLU A 173 -2.52 7.04 -13.85
C GLU A 173 -2.12 6.20 -12.63
N GLY A 174 -2.04 4.86 -12.72
CA GLY A 174 -1.73 3.98 -11.59
C GLY A 174 -2.94 3.49 -10.79
N ASP A 175 -4.15 3.94 -11.13
CA ASP A 175 -5.40 3.47 -10.52
C ASP A 175 -5.68 1.99 -10.84
N ILE A 176 -6.19 1.19 -9.90
CA ILE A 176 -6.71 -0.14 -10.21
C ILE A 176 -8.19 -0.02 -10.57
N VAL A 177 -8.56 -0.49 -11.76
CA VAL A 177 -9.93 -0.37 -12.29
C VAL A 177 -10.49 -1.72 -12.74
N ALA A 178 -11.77 -1.95 -12.49
CA ALA A 178 -12.44 -3.22 -12.83
C ALA A 178 -12.72 -3.35 -14.34
N LEU A 179 -12.49 -4.56 -14.88
CA LEU A 179 -12.84 -4.91 -16.25
C LEU A 179 -14.33 -5.31 -16.38
N PRO A 180 -15.02 -4.90 -17.46
CA PRO A 180 -16.36 -5.37 -17.79
C PRO A 180 -16.43 -6.89 -17.89
N ALA A 181 -17.58 -7.47 -17.53
CA ALA A 181 -17.82 -8.91 -17.65
C ALA A 181 -17.63 -9.43 -19.09
N ALA A 182 -17.94 -8.63 -20.10
CA ALA A 182 -17.83 -9.00 -21.52
C ALA A 182 -16.36 -9.10 -22.02
N GLN A 183 -15.38 -8.57 -21.29
CA GLN A 183 -13.96 -8.67 -21.66
C GLN A 183 -13.26 -9.88 -21.04
N ARG A 184 -13.99 -10.73 -20.30
CA ARG A 184 -13.46 -11.91 -19.61
C ARG A 184 -13.33 -13.16 -20.50
N GLU A 185 -13.93 -13.17 -21.68
CA GLU A 185 -14.01 -14.34 -22.58
C GLU A 185 -12.89 -14.41 -23.63
N GLY A 186 -11.99 -13.43 -23.72
CA GLY A 186 -10.94 -13.36 -24.74
C GLY A 186 -9.54 -13.82 -24.30
N ALA A 187 -9.39 -14.30 -23.06
CA ALA A 187 -8.10 -14.61 -22.43
C ALA A 187 -8.03 -16.06 -21.91
N VAL A 188 -8.45 -17.03 -22.73
CA VAL A 188 -8.21 -18.47 -22.54
C VAL A 188 -7.48 -19.01 -23.77
#